data_AF-A0A1W9RV23-F1
#
_entry.id   AF-A0A1W9RV23-F1
#
_cell.length_a   1.000
_cell.length_b   1.000
_cell.length_c   1.000
_cell.angle_alpha   90.00
_cell.angle_beta   90.00
_cell.angle_gamma   90.00
#
_symmetry.space_group_name_H-M   'P 1'
#
loop_
_entity.id
_entity.type
_entity.pdbx_description
1 polymer ?
#
loop_
_entity_poly.entity_id
_entity_poly.type
_entity_poly.pdbx_seq_one_letter_code
_entity_poly.pdbx_strand_id
1 'polypeptide(L)'
;MALGIEEVKLLVPEGSNIILAQSHFIKTVEDVCEAIMNTVPDAKFGIGFSEASGACLVRYEGNDTELTDAAIENIKRLSAGHSLVILLRDAYPINILTRLKNVPEIVNIF
;
A
#
# COMPACT_ATOMS: atom_id res chain seq x y z
N MET A 1 10.91 28.59 2.90
CA MET A 1 10.60 27.58 1.86
C MET A 1 9.21 27.85 1.35
N ALA A 2 8.99 27.87 0.04
CA ALA A 2 7.65 27.91 -0.53
C ALA A 2 7.11 26.47 -0.59
N LEU A 3 5.84 26.28 -0.27
CA LEU A 3 5.16 24.98 -0.40
C LEU A 3 4.89 24.72 -1.89
N GLY A 4 5.34 23.57 -2.41
CA GLY A 4 5.02 23.10 -3.77
C GLY A 4 3.83 22.14 -3.74
N ILE A 5 3.01 22.16 -4.78
CA ILE A 5 1.94 21.18 -5.01
C ILE A 5 2.31 20.44 -6.31
N GLU A 6 2.28 19.11 -6.27
CA GLU A 6 2.58 18.25 -7.40
C GLU A 6 1.42 17.26 -7.61
N GLU A 7 1.04 17.05 -8.87
CA GLU A 7 0.09 16.00 -9.24
C GLU A 7 0.85 14.72 -9.53
N VAL A 8 0.54 13.65 -8.81
CA VAL A 8 1.19 12.35 -8.97
C VAL A 8 0.18 11.34 -9.50
N LYS A 9 0.40 10.86 -10.73
CA LYS A 9 -0.41 9.79 -11.33
C LYS A 9 0.05 8.43 -10.83
N LEU A 10 -0.82 7.75 -10.09
CA LEU A 10 -0.60 6.38 -9.63
C LEU A 10 -0.88 5.36 -10.73
N LEU A 11 -0.06 4.32 -10.76
CA LEU A 11 -0.20 3.15 -11.59
C LEU A 11 -1.22 2.20 -10.97
N VAL A 12 -2.23 1.83 -11.76
CA VAL A 12 -3.22 0.83 -11.41
C VAL A 12 -3.29 -0.15 -12.57
N PRO A 13 -2.71 -1.36 -12.44
CA PRO A 13 -2.81 -2.39 -13.45
C PRO A 13 -4.27 -2.71 -13.83
N GLU A 14 -4.48 -3.24 -15.03
CA GLU A 14 -5.82 -3.55 -15.50
C GLU A 14 -6.49 -4.59 -14.60
N GLY A 15 -7.80 -4.39 -14.35
CA GLY A 15 -8.59 -5.25 -13.46
C GLY A 15 -8.25 -5.11 -11.97
N SER A 16 -7.44 -4.11 -11.60
CA SER A 16 -7.01 -3.90 -10.22
C SER A 16 -7.67 -2.70 -9.56
N ASN A 17 -7.74 -2.75 -8.23
CA ASN A 17 -8.10 -1.63 -7.37
C ASN A 17 -6.86 -1.13 -6.63
N ILE A 18 -6.88 0.14 -6.22
CA ILE A 18 -5.83 0.76 -5.41
C ILE A 18 -6.41 1.30 -4.09
N ILE A 19 -5.63 1.19 -3.03
CA ILE A 19 -5.87 1.85 -1.75
C ILE A 19 -4.60 2.61 -1.40
N LEU A 20 -4.74 3.92 -1.19
CA LEU A 20 -3.68 4.78 -0.68
C LEU A 20 -3.95 5.07 0.79
N ALA A 21 -2.94 4.86 1.63
CA ALA A 21 -3.04 5.04 3.06
C ALA A 21 -1.78 5.70 3.62
N GLN A 22 -1.88 6.17 4.85
CA GLN A 22 -0.74 6.53 5.68
C GLN A 22 -0.66 5.56 6.84
N SER A 23 0.55 5.07 7.11
CA SER A 23 0.81 4.11 8.18
C SER A 23 1.98 4.59 9.05
N HIS A 24 2.48 3.76 9.95
CA HIS A 24 3.79 3.94 10.57
C HIS A 24 4.40 2.59 10.93
N PHE A 25 5.69 2.55 11.27
CA PHE A 25 6.38 1.33 11.72
C PHE A 25 6.50 0.21 10.67
N ILE A 26 7.63 -0.51 10.70
CA ILE A 26 8.01 -1.45 9.63
C ILE A 26 7.08 -2.66 9.53
N LYS A 27 6.41 -3.03 10.63
CA LYS A 27 5.45 -4.14 10.68
C LYS A 27 4.19 -3.91 9.84
N THR A 28 3.96 -2.67 9.39
CA THR A 28 2.89 -2.32 8.43
C THR A 28 2.77 -3.31 7.28
N VAL A 29 3.89 -3.73 6.67
CA VAL A 29 3.84 -4.59 5.48
C VAL A 29 3.29 -5.98 5.84
N GLU A 30 3.83 -6.60 6.89
CA GLU A 30 3.40 -7.93 7.36
C GLU A 30 1.93 -7.91 7.81
N ASP A 31 1.52 -6.93 8.61
CA ASP A 31 0.17 -6.89 9.18
C ASP A 31 -0.90 -6.60 8.12
N VAL A 32 -0.56 -5.82 7.09
CA VAL A 32 -1.44 -5.60 5.94
C VAL A 32 -1.54 -6.87 5.08
N CYS A 33 -0.42 -7.57 4.86
CA CYS A 33 -0.39 -8.85 4.16
C CYS A 33 -1.31 -9.87 4.85
N GLU A 34 -1.17 -10.03 6.17
CA GLU A 34 -2.02 -10.89 6.99
C GLU A 34 -3.49 -10.45 6.95
N ALA A 35 -3.78 -9.15 7.02
CA ALA A 35 -5.16 -8.63 6.95
C ALA A 35 -5.84 -8.99 5.62
N ILE A 36 -5.12 -8.96 4.50
CA ILE A 36 -5.65 -9.32 3.18
C ILE A 36 -5.87 -10.84 3.10
N MET A 37 -4.84 -11.63 3.40
CA MET A 37 -4.89 -13.10 3.28
C MET A 37 -5.95 -13.73 4.20
N ASN A 38 -6.12 -13.20 5.41
CA ASN A 38 -7.14 -13.69 6.35
C ASN A 38 -8.58 -13.28 6.00
N THR A 39 -8.77 -12.46 4.95
CA THR A 39 -10.08 -11.93 4.56
C THR A 39 -10.55 -12.48 3.22
N VAL A 40 -9.67 -12.55 2.23
CA VAL A 40 -10.00 -13.07 0.90
C VAL A 40 -8.87 -14.03 0.47
N PRO A 41 -9.05 -15.36 0.64
CA PRO A 41 -7.98 -16.34 0.39
C PRO A 41 -7.36 -16.28 -1.00
N ASP A 42 -8.17 -16.01 -2.03
CA ASP A 42 -7.71 -15.98 -3.43
C ASP A 42 -7.29 -14.59 -3.91
N ALA A 43 -7.25 -13.59 -3.03
CA ALA A 43 -6.88 -12.23 -3.42
C ALA A 43 -5.44 -12.17 -3.95
N LYS A 44 -5.27 -11.50 -5.09
CA LYS A 44 -3.97 -11.09 -5.60
C LYS A 44 -3.67 -9.68 -5.10
N PHE A 45 -2.47 -9.47 -4.58
CA PHE A 45 -2.10 -8.18 -4.03
C PHE A 45 -0.62 -7.86 -4.15
N GLY A 46 -0.33 -6.56 -4.15
CA GLY A 46 0.99 -5.99 -4.01
C GLY A 46 0.94 -4.79 -3.07
N ILE A 47 1.89 -4.73 -2.14
CA ILE A 47 1.98 -3.71 -1.09
C ILE A 47 3.31 -2.99 -1.24
N GLY A 48 3.30 -1.66 -1.14
CA GLY A 48 4.48 -0.83 -1.03
C GLY A 48 4.33 0.11 0.16
N PHE A 49 5.36 0.22 1.00
CA PHE A 49 5.40 1.09 2.16
C PHE A 49 6.70 1.91 2.18
N SER A 50 6.58 3.22 2.35
CA SER A 50 7.73 4.13 2.46
C SER A 50 8.23 4.19 3.91
N GLU A 51 9.29 3.46 4.23
CA GLU A 51 10.00 3.64 5.50
C GLU A 51 10.52 5.09 5.58
N ALA A 52 10.10 5.85 6.59
CA ALA A 52 10.40 7.29 6.65
C ALA A 52 11.64 7.64 7.50
N SER A 53 12.36 6.63 8.00
CA SER A 53 13.54 6.83 8.85
C SER A 53 14.52 5.66 8.70
N GLY A 54 15.71 5.79 9.29
CA GLY A 54 16.72 4.73 9.21
C GLY A 54 17.24 4.55 7.79
N ALA A 55 17.04 3.36 7.21
CA ALA A 55 17.49 3.05 5.86
C ALA A 55 16.63 3.70 4.76
N CYS A 56 15.42 4.18 5.11
CA CYS A 56 14.48 4.83 4.22
C CYS A 56 14.19 4.01 2.94
N LEU A 57 14.00 2.71 3.10
CA LEU A 57 13.76 1.80 1.99
C LEU A 57 12.27 1.70 1.67
N VAL A 58 11.96 1.40 0.42
CA VAL A 58 10.62 0.90 0.07
C VAL A 58 10.53 -0.53 0.58
N ARG A 59 9.67 -0.75 1.56
CA ARG A 59 9.31 -2.09 2.06
C ARG A 59 8.12 -2.58 1.25
N TYR A 60 8.10 -3.85 0.89
CA TYR A 60 7.09 -4.38 0.00
C TYR A 60 6.86 -5.86 0.27
N GLU A 61 5.66 -6.31 -0.07
CA GLU A 61 5.24 -7.71 -0.05
C GLU A 61 4.08 -7.89 -1.02
N GLY A 62 3.85 -9.11 -1.48
CA GLY A 62 2.76 -9.42 -2.40
C GLY A 62 2.85 -10.83 -2.95
N ASN A 63 1.73 -11.31 -3.49
CA ASN A 63 1.62 -12.62 -4.13
C ASN A 63 1.38 -12.53 -5.65
N ASP A 64 1.44 -11.32 -6.20
CA ASP A 64 1.40 -11.01 -7.63
C ASP A 64 2.51 -10.00 -7.96
N THR A 65 3.43 -10.39 -8.84
CA THR A 65 4.62 -9.57 -9.17
C THR A 65 4.25 -8.26 -9.84
N GLU A 66 3.25 -8.24 -10.73
CA GLU A 66 2.83 -7.03 -11.44
C GLU A 66 2.27 -5.99 -10.47
N LEU A 67 1.44 -6.44 -9.51
CA LEU A 67 0.90 -5.57 -8.48
C LEU A 67 1.98 -5.07 -7.53
N THR A 68 2.93 -5.94 -7.17
CA THR A 68 4.03 -5.58 -6.25
C THR A 68 4.94 -4.53 -6.87
N ASP A 69 5.35 -4.72 -8.13
CA ASP A 69 6.19 -3.78 -8.86
C ASP A 69 5.49 -2.42 -9.03
N ALA A 70 4.18 -2.43 -9.34
CA ALA A 70 3.39 -1.22 -9.44
C ALA A 70 3.24 -0.49 -8.09
N ALA A 71 3.10 -1.23 -6.97
CA ALA A 71 3.03 -0.64 -5.64
C ALA A 71 4.38 0.01 -5.24
N ILE A 72 5.51 -0.65 -5.53
CA ILE A 72 6.85 -0.09 -5.32
C ILE A 72 7.05 1.20 -6.13
N GLU A 73 6.66 1.18 -7.40
CA GLU A 73 6.79 2.33 -8.30
C GLU A 73 5.90 3.50 -7.85
N ASN A 74 4.68 3.21 -7.38
CA ASN A 74 3.80 4.23 -6.80
C ASN A 74 4.41 4.90 -5.56
N ILE A 75 5.04 4.13 -4.67
CA ILE A 75 5.75 4.70 -3.51
C ILE A 75 6.89 5.62 -3.96
N LYS A 76 7.68 5.20 -4.95
CA LYS A 76 8.76 6.03 -5.51
C LYS A 76 8.23 7.33 -6.11
N ARG A 77 7.11 7.27 -6.85
CA ARG A 77 6.45 8.45 -7.44
C ARG A 77 5.90 9.41 -6.39
N LEU A 78 5.29 8.88 -5.33
CA LEU A 78 4.76 9.70 -4.23
C LEU A 78 5.87 10.37 -3.44
N SER A 79 7.00 9.67 -3.20
CA SER A 79 8.14 10.17 -2.43
C SER A 79 7.75 10.79 -1.07
N ALA A 80 6.69 10.25 -0.45
CA ALA A 80 6.13 10.71 0.81
C ALA A 80 6.39 9.68 1.91
N GLY A 81 7.10 10.08 2.96
CA GLY A 81 7.38 9.19 4.09
C GLY A 81 6.09 8.63 4.71
N HIS A 82 6.13 7.36 5.08
CA HIS A 82 5.02 6.62 5.68
C HIS A 82 3.77 6.45 4.79
N SER A 83 3.85 6.77 3.49
CA SER A 83 2.82 6.37 2.54
C SER A 83 2.78 4.85 2.38
N LEU A 84 1.58 4.31 2.28
CA LEU A 84 1.28 2.90 2.03
C LEU A 84 0.41 2.81 0.78
N VAL A 85 0.80 1.99 -0.18
CA VAL A 85 0.04 1.67 -1.40
C VAL A 85 -0.28 0.19 -1.38
N ILE A 86 -1.56 -0.13 -1.57
CA ILE A 86 -2.05 -1.51 -1.70
C ILE A 86 -2.77 -1.62 -3.04
N LEU A 87 -2.30 -2.52 -3.89
CA LEU A 87 -2.98 -2.91 -5.13
C LEU A 87 -3.62 -4.27 -4.95
N LEU A 88 -4.85 -4.43 -5.45
CA LEU A 88 -5.67 -5.63 -5.31
C LEU A 88 -6.21 -6.07 -6.67
N ARG A 89 -6.20 -7.38 -6.92
CA ARG A 89 -6.89 -8.05 -8.02
C ARG A 89 -7.61 -9.28 -7.45
N ASP A 90 -8.70 -9.68 -8.08
CA ASP A 90 -9.59 -10.75 -7.59
C ASP A 90 -10.17 -10.50 -6.19
N ALA A 91 -10.16 -9.23 -5.75
CA ALA A 91 -10.74 -8.74 -4.52
C ALA A 91 -11.10 -7.25 -4.68
N TYR A 92 -12.05 -6.77 -3.88
CA TYR A 92 -12.47 -5.37 -3.87
C TYR A 92 -12.10 -4.69 -2.55
N PRO A 93 -11.84 -3.37 -2.53
CA PRO A 93 -11.54 -2.64 -1.31
C PRO A 93 -12.56 -2.87 -0.19
N ILE A 94 -13.86 -2.94 -0.53
CA ILE A 94 -14.92 -3.19 0.45
C ILE A 94 -14.78 -4.49 1.23
N ASN A 95 -14.08 -5.49 0.67
CA ASN A 95 -13.85 -6.76 1.36
C ASN A 95 -12.88 -6.58 2.54
N ILE A 96 -11.88 -5.70 2.39
CA ILE A 96 -10.72 -5.62 3.30
C ILE A 96 -10.61 -4.30 4.05
N LEU A 97 -11.29 -3.22 3.64
CA LEU A 97 -11.17 -1.88 4.24
C LEU A 97 -11.42 -1.86 5.75
N THR A 98 -12.40 -2.61 6.25
CA THR A 98 -12.66 -2.67 7.70
C THR A 98 -11.52 -3.36 8.45
N ARG A 99 -10.88 -4.38 7.85
CA ARG A 99 -9.72 -5.03 8.45
C ARG A 99 -8.50 -4.12 8.44
N LEU A 100 -8.23 -3.44 7.33
CA LEU A 100 -7.16 -2.45 7.25
C LEU A 100 -7.30 -1.34 8.29
N LYS A 101 -8.50 -0.80 8.50
CA LYS A 101 -8.76 0.22 9.53
C LYS A 101 -8.49 -0.26 10.96
N ASN A 102 -8.42 -1.57 11.18
CA ASN A 102 -8.10 -2.16 12.49
C ASN A 102 -6.62 -2.56 12.60
N VAL A 103 -5.82 -2.43 11.54
CA VAL A 103 -4.37 -2.61 11.62
C VAL A 103 -3.81 -1.45 12.46
N PRO A 104 -3.13 -1.71 13.59
CA PRO A 104 -2.71 -0.66 14.53
C PRO A 104 -1.84 0.42 13.89
N GLU A 105 -1.06 0.05 12.89
CA GLU A 105 -0.13 0.92 12.20
C GLU A 105 -0.81 1.91 11.25
N ILE A 106 -2.00 1.60 10.73
CA ILE A 106 -2.71 2.43 9.75
C ILE A 106 -3.36 3.61 10.44
N VAL A 107 -2.94 4.82 10.08
CA VAL A 107 -3.43 6.07 10.68
C VAL A 107 -4.45 6.80 9.82
N ASN A 108 -4.42 6.60 8.50
CA ASN A 108 -5.38 7.20 7.58
C ASN A 108 -5.49 6.40 6.27
N ILE A 109 -6.66 6.47 5.63
CA ILE A 109 -6.89 6.01 4.25
C ILE A 109 -7.40 7.22 3.46
N PHE A 110 -6.76 7.55 2.34
CA PHE A 110 -7.05 8.74 1.53
C PHE A 110 -8.20 8.50 0.53
#